data_AF-A0A7V9CFI1-F1
#
_entry.id   AF-A0A7V9CFI1-F1
#
_cell.length_a   1.000
_cell.length_b   1.000
_cell.length_c   1.000
_cell.angle_alpha   90.00
_cell.angle_beta   90.00
_cell.angle_gamma   90.00
#
_symmetry.space_group_name_H-M   'P 1'
#
loop_
_entity.id
_entity.type
_entity.pdbx_description
1 polymer ?
#
loop_
_entity_poly.entity_id
_entity_poly.type
_entity_poly.pdbx_seq_one_letter_code
_entity_poly.pdbx_strand_id
1 'polypeptide(L)'
;NVPIGIGAALAALRILLAEQDARRGPHGHFDVAGAVSVTAGLVVLTYGIVGSEEYGWASARTLGLLGGGAVLLAAFTYIESRLAEAPLMPLRIFASRALTGANVVILFMGSAAFAMWYFVSLYLQEVLGFSPIEAGLAFLPMTLAVVVSSQLASRAVSRFGPGPVLVGGMSSIALGMLLFSGVSANGSWAADVLVPSLFASAGIGFSFVPVTIAATAGVSGPEQGLASGLVNTSRQVGGSLGLALLATIATQRSADLAGSLSRGAALTEGFDRAFLVGSAFAMAGAVAAAVLLLRRPGPQAAALAPAG
;
A
#
# COMPACT_ATOMS: atom_id res chain seq x y z
N ASN A 1 11.94 8.69 -14.10
CA ASN A 1 12.50 7.90 -12.98
C ASN A 1 13.49 6.81 -13.36
N VAL A 2 13.52 6.28 -14.60
CA VAL A 2 14.46 5.21 -14.99
C VAL A 2 15.95 5.54 -14.73
N PRO A 3 16.47 6.74 -15.07
CA PRO A 3 17.89 7.07 -14.79
C PRO A 3 18.20 7.15 -13.29
N ILE A 4 17.26 7.63 -12.48
CA ILE A 4 17.38 7.72 -11.02
C ILE A 4 17.36 6.31 -10.40
N GLY A 5 16.50 5.43 -10.91
CA GLY A 5 16.44 4.03 -10.48
C GLY A 5 17.74 3.27 -10.77
N ILE A 6 18.33 3.46 -11.96
CA ILE A 6 19.63 2.90 -12.30
C ILE A 6 20.73 3.47 -11.39
N GLY A 7 20.75 4.78 -11.19
CA GLY A 7 21.71 5.44 -10.29
C GLY A 7 21.63 4.92 -8.85
N ALA A 8 20.42 4.77 -8.32
CA ALA A 8 20.19 4.22 -6.99
C ALA A 8 20.59 2.74 -6.90
N ALA A 9 20.31 1.93 -7.93
CA ALA A 9 20.71 0.53 -7.99
C ALA A 9 22.23 0.38 -8.01
N LEU A 10 22.94 1.19 -8.81
CA LEU A 10 24.40 1.20 -8.86
C LEU A 10 25.02 1.66 -7.53
N ALA A 11 24.45 2.69 -6.90
CA ALA A 11 24.89 3.17 -5.59
C ALA A 11 24.68 2.11 -4.50
N ALA A 12 23.51 1.46 -4.47
CA ALA A 12 23.22 0.36 -3.56
C ALA A 12 24.18 -0.81 -3.76
N LEU A 13 24.45 -1.22 -5.01
CA LEU A 13 25.45 -2.25 -5.33
C LEU A 13 26.82 -1.86 -4.80
N ARG A 14 27.25 -0.61 -5.00
CA ARG A 14 28.57 -0.15 -4.58
C ARG A 14 28.72 -0.14 -3.05
N ILE A 15 27.69 0.28 -2.32
CA ILE A 15 27.67 0.30 -0.86
C ILE A 15 27.62 -1.12 -0.30
N LEU A 16 26.76 -1.98 -0.85
CA LEU A 16 26.64 -3.38 -0.44
C LEU A 16 27.94 -4.16 -0.71
N LEU A 17 28.63 -3.88 -1.82
CA LEU A 17 29.93 -4.47 -2.14
C LEU A 17 31.04 -3.97 -1.20
N ALA A 18 30.98 -2.70 -0.76
CA ALA A 18 31.93 -2.12 0.19
C ALA A 18 31.75 -2.64 1.64
N GLU A 19 30.54 -3.06 2.01
CA GLU A 19 30.23 -3.63 3.33
C GLU A 19 30.47 -5.15 3.44
N GLN A 20 30.90 -5.82 2.36
CA GLN A 20 31.07 -7.28 2.31
C GLN A 20 32.16 -7.84 3.25
N ASP A 21 33.10 -7.03 3.72
CA ASP A 21 34.23 -7.51 4.51
C ASP A 21 33.91 -7.69 6.01
N ALA A 22 32.80 -7.14 6.52
CA ALA A 22 32.54 -7.12 7.97
C ALA A 22 31.57 -8.21 8.47
N ARG A 23 30.86 -8.95 7.59
CA ARG A 23 29.72 -9.81 8.01
C ARG A 23 29.66 -11.22 7.40
N ARG A 24 30.74 -11.72 6.78
CA ARG A 24 30.75 -13.10 6.25
C ARG A 24 30.91 -14.14 7.37
N GLY A 25 29.79 -14.74 7.78
CA GLY A 25 29.80 -16.12 8.27
C GLY A 25 30.04 -17.09 7.08
N PRO A 26 30.47 -18.35 7.32
CA PRO A 26 31.06 -19.22 6.30
C PRO A 26 30.14 -19.72 5.15
N HIS A 27 28.86 -19.32 5.07
CA HIS A 27 27.85 -19.94 4.19
C HIS A 27 26.84 -18.98 3.53
N GLY A 28 27.20 -17.73 3.24
CA GLY A 28 26.25 -16.74 2.68
C GLY A 28 26.16 -16.72 1.15
N HIS A 29 25.56 -17.72 0.51
CA HIS A 29 25.19 -17.62 -0.92
C HIS A 29 23.97 -16.70 -1.07
N PHE A 30 24.08 -15.64 -1.87
CA PHE A 30 22.94 -14.75 -2.18
C PHE A 30 22.08 -15.38 -3.28
N ASP A 31 20.80 -15.61 -3.00
CA ASP A 31 19.87 -16.20 -3.98
C ASP A 31 19.48 -15.17 -5.06
N VAL A 32 20.33 -15.05 -6.09
CA VAL A 32 20.10 -14.19 -7.25
C VAL A 32 18.84 -14.62 -8.01
N ALA A 33 18.59 -15.93 -8.11
CA ALA A 33 17.49 -16.46 -8.91
C ALA A 33 16.14 -16.10 -8.27
N GLY A 34 16.03 -16.26 -6.95
CA GLY A 34 14.89 -15.80 -6.16
C GLY A 34 14.70 -14.29 -6.30
N ALA A 35 15.77 -13.50 -6.12
CA ALA A 35 15.72 -12.03 -6.18
C ALA A 35 15.23 -11.51 -7.53
N VAL A 36 15.76 -12.06 -8.63
CA VAL A 36 15.35 -11.70 -9.99
C VAL A 36 13.91 -12.13 -10.24
N SER A 37 13.53 -13.35 -9.85
CA SER A 37 12.18 -13.88 -10.10
C SER A 37 11.10 -13.06 -9.37
N VAL A 38 11.30 -12.73 -8.09
CA VAL A 38 10.33 -11.91 -7.34
C VAL A 38 10.27 -10.48 -7.86
N THR A 39 11.42 -9.87 -8.15
CA THR A 39 11.48 -8.48 -8.62
C THR A 39 10.84 -8.35 -10.00
N ALA A 40 11.23 -9.21 -10.95
CA ALA A 40 10.64 -9.23 -12.28
C ALA A 40 9.15 -9.56 -12.22
N GLY A 41 8.75 -10.55 -11.41
CA GLY A 41 7.34 -10.91 -11.24
C GLY A 41 6.48 -9.75 -10.76
N LEU A 42 6.90 -9.07 -9.70
CA LEU A 42 6.19 -7.91 -9.16
C LEU A 42 6.14 -6.73 -10.14
N VAL A 43 7.24 -6.46 -10.85
CA VAL A 43 7.30 -5.40 -11.87
C VAL A 43 6.35 -5.71 -13.02
N VAL A 44 6.42 -6.93 -13.57
CA VAL A 44 5.58 -7.36 -14.69
C VAL A 44 4.10 -7.37 -14.31
N LEU A 45 3.76 -7.86 -13.11
CA LEU A 45 2.39 -7.81 -12.60
C LEU A 45 1.90 -6.37 -12.48
N THR A 46 2.64 -5.53 -11.74
CA THR A 46 2.29 -4.11 -11.54
C THR A 46 2.13 -3.39 -12.87
N TYR A 47 3.04 -3.64 -13.82
CA TYR A 47 2.97 -3.06 -15.16
C TYR A 47 1.74 -3.53 -15.94
N GLY A 48 1.42 -4.82 -15.90
CA GLY A 48 0.21 -5.36 -16.54
C GLY A 48 -1.08 -4.80 -15.93
N ILE A 49 -1.12 -4.65 -14.61
CA ILE A 49 -2.24 -4.06 -13.87
C ILE A 49 -2.45 -2.60 -14.26
N VAL A 50 -1.40 -1.78 -14.22
CA VAL A 50 -1.49 -0.35 -14.58
C VAL A 50 -1.78 -0.18 -16.07
N GLY A 51 -1.14 -0.96 -16.94
CA GLY A 51 -1.37 -0.92 -18.39
C GLY A 51 -2.74 -1.45 -18.82
N SER A 52 -3.49 -2.12 -17.93
CA SER A 52 -4.84 -2.60 -18.25
C SER A 52 -5.84 -1.46 -18.53
N GLU A 53 -5.55 -0.24 -18.06
CA GLU A 53 -6.34 0.94 -18.37
C GLU A 53 -6.22 1.34 -19.85
N GLU A 54 -5.04 1.17 -20.45
CA GLU A 54 -4.77 1.55 -21.85
C GLU A 54 -5.19 0.44 -22.83
N TYR A 55 -4.88 -0.82 -22.54
CA TYR A 55 -5.10 -1.94 -23.46
C TYR A 55 -6.34 -2.78 -23.10
N GLY A 56 -6.99 -2.53 -21.97
CA GLY A 56 -8.11 -3.32 -21.45
C GLY A 56 -7.69 -4.60 -20.72
N TRP A 57 -8.52 -5.03 -19.76
CA TRP A 57 -8.29 -6.21 -18.92
C TRP A 57 -8.26 -7.53 -19.70
N ALA A 58 -9.11 -7.67 -20.72
CA ALA A 58 -9.25 -8.90 -21.51
C ALA A 58 -8.26 -9.00 -22.67
N SER A 59 -7.37 -8.02 -22.86
CA SER A 59 -6.40 -8.06 -23.96
C SER A 59 -5.34 -9.13 -23.74
N ALA A 60 -4.87 -9.72 -24.84
CA ALA A 60 -3.80 -10.72 -24.81
C ALA A 60 -2.52 -10.16 -24.14
N ARG A 61 -2.26 -8.85 -24.27
CA ARG A 61 -1.13 -8.18 -23.63
C ARG A 61 -1.27 -8.15 -22.10
N THR A 62 -2.42 -7.71 -21.58
CA THR A 62 -2.68 -7.67 -20.14
C THR A 62 -2.64 -9.09 -19.57
N LEU A 63 -3.36 -10.03 -20.18
CA LEU A 63 -3.38 -11.43 -19.72
C LEU A 63 -1.99 -12.09 -19.79
N GLY A 64 -1.20 -11.79 -20.83
CA GLY A 64 0.17 -12.26 -20.95
C GLY A 64 1.10 -11.71 -19.87
N LEU A 65 0.98 -10.42 -19.53
CA LEU A 65 1.75 -9.81 -18.44
C LEU A 65 1.32 -10.37 -17.08
N LEU A 66 0.01 -10.48 -16.82
CA LEU A 66 -0.50 -11.05 -15.58
C LEU A 66 -0.07 -12.52 -15.43
N GLY A 67 -0.18 -13.31 -16.49
CA GLY A 67 0.25 -14.71 -16.53
C GLY A 67 1.76 -14.85 -16.35
N GLY A 68 2.56 -14.07 -17.08
CA GLY A 68 4.03 -14.10 -16.97
C GLY A 68 4.51 -13.67 -15.58
N GLY A 69 3.90 -12.64 -15.01
CA GLY A 69 4.17 -12.21 -13.65
C GLY A 69 3.80 -13.26 -12.60
N ALA A 70 2.64 -13.93 -12.76
CA ALA A 70 2.23 -15.04 -11.89
C ALA A 70 3.19 -16.23 -11.98
N VAL A 71 3.64 -16.58 -13.19
CA VAL A 71 4.66 -17.63 -13.40
C VAL A 71 5.97 -17.28 -12.71
N LEU A 72 6.43 -16.03 -12.80
CA LEU A 72 7.64 -15.56 -12.13
C LEU A 72 7.53 -15.63 -10.60
N LEU A 73 6.37 -15.27 -10.03
CA LEU A 73 6.13 -15.43 -8.59
C LEU A 73 6.01 -16.89 -8.15
N ALA A 74 5.46 -17.76 -9.00
CA ALA A 74 5.41 -19.20 -8.75
C ALA A 74 6.83 -19.80 -8.79
N ALA A 75 7.65 -19.39 -9.75
CA ALA A 75 9.07 -19.74 -9.83
C ALA A 75 9.82 -19.28 -8.58
N PHE A 76 9.64 -18.03 -8.14
CA PHE A 76 10.21 -17.54 -6.87
C PHE A 76 9.82 -18.43 -5.69
N THR A 77 8.53 -18.74 -5.54
CA THR A 77 8.05 -19.59 -4.45
C THR A 77 8.66 -21.00 -4.51
N TYR A 78 8.82 -21.56 -5.71
CA TYR A 78 9.47 -22.86 -5.89
C TYR A 78 10.96 -22.81 -5.54
N ILE A 79 11.68 -21.78 -6.00
CA ILE A 79 13.10 -21.57 -5.70
C ILE A 79 13.32 -21.47 -4.19
N GLU A 80 12.59 -20.57 -3.52
CA GLU A 80 12.71 -20.33 -2.07
C GLU A 80 12.33 -21.54 -1.22
N SER A 81 11.38 -22.35 -1.68
CA SER A 81 10.89 -23.51 -0.90
C SER A 81 11.68 -24.80 -1.12
N ARG A 82 12.36 -24.95 -2.27
CA ARG A 82 12.97 -26.24 -2.67
C ARG A 82 14.44 -26.15 -3.06
N LEU A 83 14.89 -25.02 -3.60
CA LEU A 83 16.20 -24.92 -4.25
C LEU A 83 17.20 -24.04 -3.49
N ALA A 84 16.72 -23.01 -2.79
CA ALA A 84 17.60 -22.06 -2.11
C ALA A 84 18.25 -22.67 -0.86
N GLU A 85 19.58 -22.71 -0.83
CA GLU A 85 20.35 -23.09 0.37
C GLU A 85 20.24 -22.01 1.47
N ALA A 86 20.15 -20.75 1.07
CA ALA A 86 19.95 -19.58 1.92
C ALA A 86 18.81 -18.71 1.34
N PRO A 87 17.54 -19.05 1.64
CA PRO A 87 16.37 -18.37 1.08
C PRO A 87 16.34 -16.87 1.46
N LEU A 88 15.98 -16.01 0.51
CA LEU A 88 15.80 -14.57 0.77
C LEU A 88 14.63 -14.33 1.71
N MET A 89 13.59 -15.16 1.59
CA MET A 89 12.36 -15.03 2.33
C MET A 89 11.93 -16.41 2.84
N PRO A 90 12.37 -16.80 4.05
CA PRO A 90 11.91 -18.04 4.67
C PRO A 90 10.39 -18.03 4.79
N LEU A 91 9.69 -18.92 4.09
CA LEU A 91 8.21 -18.92 4.04
C LEU A 91 7.54 -19.05 5.42
N ARG A 92 8.26 -19.57 6.42
CA ARG A 92 7.85 -19.57 7.83
C ARG A 92 7.57 -18.18 8.39
N ILE A 93 8.09 -17.12 7.79
CA ILE A 93 7.88 -15.75 8.24
C ILE A 93 6.39 -15.38 8.18
N PHE A 94 5.65 -15.94 7.22
CA PHE A 94 4.18 -15.77 7.10
C PHE A 94 3.38 -16.58 8.13
N ALA A 95 4.01 -17.50 8.86
CA ALA A 95 3.37 -18.15 10.01
C ALA A 95 3.15 -17.15 11.17
N SER A 96 3.90 -16.03 11.19
CA SER A 96 3.61 -14.92 12.09
C SER A 96 2.32 -14.24 11.70
N ARG A 97 1.29 -14.44 12.51
CA ARG A 97 0.00 -13.75 12.35
C ARG A 97 0.15 -12.23 12.36
N ALA A 98 1.09 -11.69 13.13
CA ALA A 98 1.34 -10.25 13.20
C ALA A 98 1.90 -9.71 11.88
N LEU A 99 2.91 -10.39 11.30
CA LEU A 99 3.49 -10.02 10.02
C LEU A 99 2.47 -10.15 8.89
N THR A 100 1.78 -11.28 8.81
CA THR A 100 0.76 -11.54 7.78
C THR A 100 -0.39 -10.55 7.90
N GLY A 101 -0.86 -10.29 9.12
CA GLY A 101 -1.89 -9.28 9.37
C GLY A 101 -1.45 -7.86 8.97
N ALA A 102 -0.22 -7.46 9.29
CA ALA A 102 0.31 -6.16 8.90
C ALA A 102 0.42 -6.01 7.37
N ASN A 103 0.84 -7.07 6.66
CA ASN A 103 0.91 -7.08 5.20
C ASN A 103 -0.49 -7.01 4.54
N VAL A 104 -1.48 -7.70 5.09
CA VAL A 104 -2.86 -7.61 4.59
C VAL A 104 -3.42 -6.20 4.81
N VAL A 105 -3.24 -5.62 6.00
CA VAL A 105 -3.72 -4.28 6.32
C VAL A 105 -3.06 -3.22 5.41
N ILE A 106 -1.74 -3.26 5.24
CA ILE A 106 -1.03 -2.28 4.41
C ILE A 106 -1.34 -2.41 2.92
N LEU A 107 -1.69 -3.62 2.45
CA LEU A 107 -2.18 -3.84 1.09
C LEU A 107 -3.50 -3.10 0.86
N PHE A 108 -4.47 -3.25 1.77
CA PHE A 108 -5.75 -2.51 1.69
C PHE A 108 -5.56 -1.01 1.88
N MET A 109 -4.70 -0.59 2.82
CA MET A 109 -4.35 0.81 3.03
C MET A 109 -3.74 1.42 1.75
N GLY A 110 -2.78 0.73 1.13
CA GLY A 110 -2.17 1.15 -0.13
C GLY A 110 -3.21 1.28 -1.24
N SER A 111 -4.09 0.27 -1.37
CA SER A 111 -5.18 0.24 -2.35
C SER A 111 -6.06 1.48 -2.28
N ALA A 112 -6.52 1.83 -1.07
CA ALA A 112 -7.37 3.00 -0.86
C ALA A 112 -6.58 4.33 -1.02
N ALA A 113 -5.38 4.42 -0.43
CA ALA A 113 -4.61 5.66 -0.42
C ALA A 113 -4.13 6.08 -1.82
N PHE A 114 -3.63 5.14 -2.64
CA PHE A 114 -3.11 5.46 -3.97
C PHE A 114 -4.25 5.91 -4.89
N ALA A 115 -5.39 5.21 -4.83
CA ALA A 115 -6.61 5.62 -5.52
C ALA A 115 -7.08 7.00 -5.07
N MET A 116 -7.09 7.28 -3.76
CA MET A 116 -7.44 8.59 -3.24
C MET A 116 -6.60 9.71 -3.86
N TRP A 117 -5.26 9.61 -3.79
CA TRP A 117 -4.38 10.65 -4.35
C TRP A 117 -4.60 10.84 -5.85
N TYR A 118 -4.80 9.75 -6.59
CA TYR A 118 -5.08 9.80 -8.02
C TYR A 118 -6.41 10.51 -8.33
N PHE A 119 -7.52 10.08 -7.73
CA PHE A 119 -8.84 10.66 -8.01
C PHE A 119 -9.00 12.07 -7.49
N VAL A 120 -8.44 12.41 -6.32
CA VAL A 120 -8.46 13.79 -5.83
C VAL A 120 -7.69 14.71 -6.78
N SER A 121 -6.54 14.25 -7.29
CA SER A 121 -5.78 15.01 -8.28
C SER A 121 -6.57 15.24 -9.57
N LEU A 122 -7.24 14.20 -10.08
CA LEU A 122 -8.11 14.31 -11.26
C LEU A 122 -9.30 15.23 -11.00
N TYR A 123 -9.95 15.12 -9.85
CA TYR A 123 -11.09 15.97 -9.49
C TYR A 123 -10.69 17.45 -9.40
N LEU A 124 -9.55 17.77 -8.78
CA LEU A 124 -9.04 19.14 -8.71
C LEU A 124 -8.78 19.72 -10.11
N GLN A 125 -8.16 18.95 -10.99
CA GLN A 125 -7.71 19.45 -12.31
C GLN A 125 -8.83 19.40 -13.36
N GLU A 126 -9.51 18.27 -13.50
CA GLU A 126 -10.49 18.04 -14.57
C GLU A 126 -11.90 18.53 -14.23
N VAL A 127 -12.25 18.67 -12.94
CA VAL A 127 -13.58 19.13 -12.51
C VAL A 127 -13.52 20.55 -11.94
N LEU A 128 -12.62 20.81 -11.00
CA LEU A 128 -12.48 22.15 -10.39
C LEU A 128 -11.59 23.10 -11.21
N GLY A 129 -10.92 22.61 -12.24
CA GLY A 129 -10.12 23.44 -13.16
C GLY A 129 -8.82 23.98 -12.56
N PHE A 130 -8.31 23.37 -11.50
CA PHE A 130 -7.04 23.77 -10.88
C PHE A 130 -5.88 23.46 -11.84
N SER A 131 -4.90 24.34 -11.90
CA SER A 131 -3.62 24.02 -12.53
C SER A 131 -2.86 22.93 -11.74
N PRO A 132 -1.89 22.24 -12.35
CA PRO A 132 -1.10 21.22 -11.66
C PRO A 132 -0.39 21.72 -10.39
N ILE A 133 0.04 22.99 -10.38
CA ILE A 133 0.71 23.57 -9.21
C ILE A 133 -0.29 23.90 -8.09
N GLU A 134 -1.48 24.39 -8.43
CA GLU A 134 -2.57 24.62 -7.45
C GLU A 134 -3.04 23.30 -6.85
N ALA A 135 -3.19 22.25 -7.65
CA ALA A 135 -3.49 20.90 -7.17
C ALA A 135 -2.40 20.39 -6.23
N GLY A 136 -1.12 20.61 -6.55
CA GLY A 136 0.00 20.28 -5.66
C GLY A 136 -0.06 21.02 -4.31
N LEU A 137 -0.36 22.33 -4.33
CA LEU A 137 -0.50 23.13 -3.11
C LEU A 137 -1.72 22.72 -2.28
N ALA A 138 -2.81 22.31 -2.92
CA ALA A 138 -4.01 21.78 -2.28
C ALA A 138 -3.76 20.50 -1.46
N PHE A 139 -2.67 19.77 -1.74
CA PHE A 139 -2.26 18.58 -0.97
C PHE A 139 -1.41 18.88 0.28
N LEU A 140 -1.00 20.13 0.50
CA LEU A 140 -0.18 20.50 1.67
C LEU A 140 -0.88 20.21 3.01
N PRO A 141 -2.17 20.54 3.22
CA PRO A 141 -2.86 20.22 4.47
C PRO A 141 -2.92 18.72 4.72
N MET A 142 -3.05 17.92 3.65
CA MET A 142 -3.07 16.46 3.74
C MET A 142 -1.73 15.92 4.21
N THR A 143 -0.64 16.42 3.62
CA THR A 143 0.73 16.06 4.02
C THR A 143 0.97 16.38 5.49
N LEU A 144 0.55 17.58 5.93
CA LEU A 144 0.66 17.98 7.33
C LEU A 144 -0.15 17.05 8.26
N ALA A 145 -1.37 16.67 7.86
CA ALA A 145 -2.20 15.74 8.61
C ALA A 145 -1.54 14.36 8.73
N VAL A 146 -0.91 13.83 7.67
CA VAL A 146 -0.14 12.57 7.74
C VAL A 146 1.02 12.69 8.72
N VAL A 147 1.80 13.78 8.66
CA VAL A 147 2.94 14.01 9.56
C VAL A 147 2.48 14.06 11.01
N VAL A 148 1.50 14.91 11.33
CA VAL A 148 0.99 15.08 12.70
C VAL A 148 0.41 13.76 13.23
N SER A 149 -0.44 13.10 12.44
CA SER A 149 -1.05 11.82 12.85
C SER A 149 -0.02 10.71 13.01
N SER A 150 1.04 10.64 12.20
CA SER A 150 2.11 9.64 12.35
C SER A 150 2.87 9.80 13.67
N GLN A 151 3.15 11.05 14.06
CA GLN A 151 3.80 11.35 15.35
C GLN A 151 2.89 10.97 16.53
N LEU A 152 1.59 11.26 16.41
CA LEU A 152 0.60 10.86 17.41
C LEU A 152 0.39 9.35 17.45
N ALA A 153 0.48 8.67 16.31
CA ALA A 153 0.33 7.22 16.18
C ALA A 153 1.38 6.49 17.02
N SER A 154 2.64 6.92 16.99
CA SER A 154 3.70 6.32 17.82
C SER A 154 3.34 6.35 19.31
N ARG A 155 2.77 7.47 19.81
CA ARG A 155 2.33 7.61 21.20
C ARG A 155 1.07 6.80 21.50
N ALA A 156 0.15 6.72 20.54
CA ALA A 156 -1.05 5.90 20.66
C ALA A 156 -0.68 4.41 20.73
N VAL A 157 0.29 3.95 19.93
CA VAL A 157 0.77 2.56 19.94
C VAL A 157 1.40 2.21 21.28
N SER A 158 2.20 3.09 21.88
CA SER A 158 2.79 2.81 23.21
C SER A 158 1.73 2.65 24.30
N ARG A 159 0.55 3.25 24.14
CA ARG A 159 -0.55 3.19 25.12
C ARG A 159 -1.56 2.06 24.84
N PHE A 160 -1.93 1.86 23.58
CA PHE A 160 -3.02 0.97 23.19
C PHE A 160 -2.55 -0.29 22.43
N GLY A 161 -1.28 -0.35 22.04
CA GLY A 161 -0.75 -1.35 21.12
C GLY A 161 -1.06 -1.04 19.65
N PRO A 162 -0.43 -1.75 18.70
CA PRO A 162 -0.59 -1.46 17.28
C PRO A 162 -1.98 -1.81 16.74
N GLY A 163 -2.57 -2.93 17.16
CA GLY A 163 -3.87 -3.40 16.68
C GLY A 163 -4.99 -2.36 16.78
N PRO A 164 -5.32 -1.83 17.97
CA PRO A 164 -6.39 -0.84 18.12
C PRO A 164 -6.15 0.44 17.32
N VAL A 165 -4.90 0.90 17.26
CA VAL A 165 -4.54 2.11 16.49
C VAL A 165 -4.74 1.87 14.99
N LEU A 166 -4.40 0.68 14.48
CA LEU A 166 -4.66 0.29 13.09
C LEU A 166 -6.15 0.24 12.76
N VAL A 167 -6.97 -0.32 13.65
CA VAL A 167 -8.43 -0.34 13.45
C VAL A 167 -8.96 1.09 13.34
N GLY A 168 -8.56 1.98 14.26
CA GLY A 168 -8.94 3.39 14.21
C GLY A 168 -8.44 4.10 12.94
N GLY A 169 -7.18 3.90 12.58
CA GLY A 169 -6.57 4.48 11.38
C GLY A 169 -7.29 4.05 10.10
N MET A 170 -7.48 2.75 9.90
CA MET A 170 -8.18 2.21 8.73
C MET A 170 -9.65 2.63 8.68
N SER A 171 -10.32 2.72 9.83
CA SER A 171 -11.69 3.23 9.91
C SER A 171 -11.77 4.72 9.52
N SER A 172 -10.76 5.51 9.89
CA SER A 172 -10.63 6.91 9.48
C SER A 172 -10.39 7.05 7.97
N ILE A 173 -9.59 6.15 7.38
CA ILE A 173 -9.44 6.10 5.90
C ILE A 173 -10.78 5.76 5.26
N ALA A 174 -11.49 4.75 5.77
CA ALA A 174 -12.80 4.37 5.23
C ALA A 174 -13.81 5.52 5.31
N LEU A 175 -13.83 6.26 6.43
CA LEU A 175 -14.66 7.44 6.59
C LEU A 175 -14.26 8.55 5.61
N GLY A 176 -12.97 8.86 5.46
CA GLY A 176 -12.51 9.85 4.50
C GLY A 176 -12.91 9.50 3.06
N MET A 177 -12.72 8.24 2.65
CA MET A 177 -13.16 7.73 1.35
C MET A 177 -14.68 7.79 1.18
N LEU A 178 -15.46 7.50 2.23
CA LEU A 178 -16.91 7.63 2.20
C LEU A 178 -17.37 9.08 2.07
N LEU A 179 -16.68 10.01 2.72
CA LEU A 179 -16.97 11.44 2.58
C LEU A 179 -16.62 11.96 1.18
N PHE A 180 -15.61 11.36 0.52
CA PHE A 180 -15.33 11.64 -0.89
C PHE A 180 -16.40 11.07 -1.85
N SER A 181 -17.13 10.02 -1.48
CA SER A 181 -18.30 9.54 -2.26
C SER A 181 -19.56 10.39 -2.02
N GLY A 182 -19.37 11.71 -1.90
CA GLY A 182 -20.44 12.71 -1.89
C GLY A 182 -20.03 13.98 -2.65
N VAL A 183 -18.92 13.91 -3.39
CA VAL A 183 -18.33 15.04 -4.09
C VAL A 183 -19.24 15.45 -5.26
N SER A 184 -19.46 16.76 -5.39
CA SER A 184 -20.35 17.34 -6.41
C SER A 184 -19.58 17.91 -7.61
N ALA A 185 -20.21 17.93 -8.78
CA ALA A 185 -19.65 18.60 -9.97
C ALA A 185 -19.52 20.12 -9.80
N ASN A 186 -20.24 20.71 -8.83
CA ASN A 186 -20.14 22.13 -8.46
C ASN A 186 -19.53 22.30 -7.05
N GLY A 187 -18.70 21.34 -6.62
CA GLY A 187 -18.11 21.33 -5.30
C GLY A 187 -17.11 22.46 -5.06
N SER A 188 -16.72 22.62 -3.80
CA SER A 188 -15.66 23.52 -3.36
C SER A 188 -14.49 22.72 -2.79
N TRP A 189 -13.27 23.22 -2.97
CA TRP A 189 -12.08 22.59 -2.38
C TRP A 189 -12.21 22.37 -0.86
N ALA A 190 -12.78 23.34 -0.13
CA ALA A 190 -12.87 23.26 1.32
C ALA A 190 -13.83 22.16 1.81
N ALA A 191 -15.01 22.03 1.20
CA ALA A 191 -16.01 21.05 1.63
C ALA A 191 -15.74 19.65 1.05
N ASP A 192 -15.49 19.58 -0.27
CA ASP A 192 -15.45 18.33 -1.02
C ASP A 192 -14.07 17.68 -1.03
N VAL A 193 -13.01 18.45 -0.74
CA VAL A 193 -11.63 17.93 -0.75
C VAL A 193 -11.04 17.99 0.64
N LEU A 194 -10.91 19.16 1.25
CA LEU A 194 -10.14 19.34 2.48
C LEU A 194 -10.68 18.48 3.64
N VAL A 195 -11.98 18.51 3.93
CA VAL A 195 -12.54 17.75 5.07
C VAL A 195 -12.39 16.23 4.90
N PRO A 196 -12.83 15.60 3.78
CA PRO A 196 -12.62 14.17 3.55
C PRO A 196 -11.13 13.79 3.59
N SER A 197 -10.29 14.64 3.00
CA SER A 197 -8.85 14.47 2.94
C SER A 197 -8.19 14.42 4.31
N LEU A 198 -8.64 15.23 5.27
CA LEU A 198 -8.09 15.25 6.63
C LEU A 198 -8.35 13.93 7.35
N PHE A 199 -9.56 13.36 7.22
CA PHE A 199 -9.88 12.05 7.78
C PHE A 199 -9.05 10.93 7.14
N ALA A 200 -8.95 10.93 5.81
CA ALA A 200 -8.17 9.92 5.10
C ALA A 200 -6.67 10.03 5.42
N SER A 201 -6.12 11.24 5.41
CA SER A 201 -4.70 11.51 5.70
C SER A 201 -4.33 11.21 7.14
N ALA A 202 -5.18 11.58 8.10
CA ALA A 202 -4.99 11.20 9.49
C ALA A 202 -5.02 9.68 9.65
N GLY A 203 -5.97 9.01 8.98
CA GLY A 203 -6.06 7.57 8.95
C GLY A 203 -4.81 6.89 8.40
N ILE A 204 -4.21 7.44 7.33
CA ILE A 204 -2.94 6.96 6.77
C ILE A 204 -1.82 7.05 7.81
N GLY A 205 -1.64 8.18 8.51
CA GLY A 205 -0.59 8.31 9.52
C GLY A 205 -0.82 7.40 10.74
N PHE A 206 -2.07 7.24 11.18
CA PHE A 206 -2.46 6.26 12.21
C PHE A 206 -2.40 4.80 11.74
N SER A 207 -2.20 4.52 10.45
CA SER A 207 -2.07 3.16 9.93
C SER A 207 -0.62 2.78 9.61
N PHE A 208 0.14 3.72 9.05
CA PHE A 208 1.46 3.45 8.50
C PHE A 208 2.50 3.06 9.56
N VAL A 209 2.61 3.87 10.62
CA VAL A 209 3.54 3.62 11.72
C VAL A 209 3.18 2.32 12.46
N PRO A 210 1.93 2.09 12.89
CA PRO A 210 1.59 0.89 13.65
C PRO A 210 1.66 -0.40 12.82
N VAL A 211 1.44 -0.35 11.49
CA VAL A 211 1.66 -1.51 10.61
C VAL A 211 3.12 -1.92 10.69
N THR A 212 4.03 -0.95 10.60
CA THR A 212 5.47 -1.24 10.59
C THR A 212 5.88 -1.86 11.92
N ILE A 213 5.40 -1.30 13.03
CA ILE A 213 5.60 -1.84 14.38
C ILE A 213 5.04 -3.28 14.49
N ALA A 214 3.83 -3.52 13.99
CA ALA A 214 3.20 -4.84 14.02
C ALA A 214 3.95 -5.87 13.16
N ALA A 215 4.45 -5.45 11.99
CA ALA A 215 5.19 -6.30 11.08
C ALA A 215 6.55 -6.74 11.64
N THR A 216 7.22 -5.86 12.37
CA THR A 216 8.52 -6.16 12.99
C THR A 216 8.39 -6.75 14.40
N ALA A 217 7.17 -6.86 14.95
CA ALA A 217 6.95 -7.41 16.27
C ALA A 217 7.33 -8.89 16.32
N GLY A 218 8.31 -9.25 17.17
CA GLY A 218 8.79 -10.63 17.31
C GLY A 218 9.78 -11.08 16.24
N VAL A 219 10.26 -10.16 15.40
CA VAL A 219 11.30 -10.42 14.40
C VAL A 219 12.66 -9.92 14.92
N SER A 220 13.64 -10.81 15.06
CA SER A 220 14.97 -10.48 15.60
C SER A 220 16.04 -10.44 14.50
N GLY A 221 17.01 -9.54 14.68
CA GLY A 221 18.23 -9.52 13.86
C GLY A 221 17.99 -9.26 12.36
N PRO A 222 18.61 -10.03 11.44
CA PRO A 222 18.57 -9.80 9.99
C PRO A 222 17.18 -9.81 9.36
N GLU A 223 16.18 -10.45 9.97
CA GLU A 223 14.84 -10.58 9.42
C GLU A 223 14.00 -9.29 9.50
N GLN A 224 14.43 -8.27 10.26
CA GLN A 224 13.73 -6.98 10.34
C GLN A 224 13.71 -6.24 9.00
N GLY A 225 14.83 -6.29 8.26
CA GLY A 225 14.91 -5.71 6.92
C GLY A 225 13.95 -6.39 5.94
N LEU A 226 13.82 -7.71 6.03
CA LEU A 226 12.87 -8.50 5.26
C LEU A 226 11.41 -8.13 5.60
N ALA A 227 11.07 -8.03 6.89
CA ALA A 227 9.73 -7.64 7.32
C ALA A 227 9.33 -6.24 6.83
N SER A 228 10.24 -5.26 6.91
CA SER A 228 10.01 -3.91 6.37
C SER A 228 9.87 -3.91 4.84
N GLY A 229 10.71 -4.68 4.15
CA GLY A 229 10.65 -4.87 2.70
C GLY A 229 9.31 -5.46 2.24
N LEU A 230 8.80 -6.46 2.98
CA LEU A 230 7.48 -7.05 2.75
C LEU A 230 6.36 -6.02 2.90
N VAL A 231 6.35 -5.23 3.98
CA VAL A 231 5.35 -4.17 4.19
C VAL A 231 5.35 -3.17 3.04
N ASN A 232 6.54 -2.71 2.62
CA ASN A 232 6.64 -1.77 1.51
C ASN A 232 6.18 -2.38 0.19
N THR A 233 6.55 -3.64 -0.08
CA THR A 233 6.12 -4.38 -1.27
C THR A 233 4.60 -4.54 -1.29
N SER A 234 4.01 -5.03 -0.21
CA SER A 234 2.56 -5.19 -0.05
C SER A 234 1.82 -3.85 -0.24
N ARG A 235 2.38 -2.74 0.25
CA ARG A 235 1.82 -1.40 0.02
C ARG A 235 1.83 -1.01 -1.45
N GLN A 236 2.95 -1.18 -2.15
CA GLN A 236 3.09 -0.81 -3.56
C GLN A 236 2.18 -1.67 -4.44
N VAL A 237 2.19 -2.99 -4.21
CA VAL A 237 1.34 -3.94 -4.93
C VAL A 237 -0.13 -3.63 -4.69
N GLY A 238 -0.53 -3.48 -3.42
CA GLY A 238 -1.89 -3.08 -3.05
C GLY A 238 -2.30 -1.76 -3.67
N GLY A 239 -1.44 -0.74 -3.61
CA GLY A 239 -1.69 0.56 -4.23
C GLY A 239 -1.93 0.48 -5.73
N SER A 240 -1.10 -0.26 -6.45
CA SER A 240 -1.27 -0.44 -7.91
C SER A 240 -2.53 -1.23 -8.28
N LEU A 241 -2.79 -2.34 -7.58
CA LEU A 241 -3.98 -3.18 -7.77
C LEU A 241 -5.26 -2.41 -7.46
N GLY A 242 -5.30 -1.76 -6.30
CA GLY A 242 -6.44 -0.97 -5.85
C GLY A 242 -6.73 0.18 -6.81
N LEU A 243 -5.70 0.94 -7.19
CA LEU A 243 -5.84 2.02 -8.16
C LEU A 243 -6.39 1.51 -9.49
N ALA A 244 -5.83 0.46 -10.08
CA ALA A 244 -6.30 -0.05 -11.37
C ALA A 244 -7.75 -0.54 -11.33
N LEU A 245 -8.14 -1.27 -10.27
CA LEU A 245 -9.52 -1.72 -10.09
C LEU A 245 -10.48 -0.53 -9.95
N LEU A 246 -10.13 0.45 -9.12
CA LEU A 246 -10.98 1.62 -8.87
C LEU A 246 -11.03 2.55 -10.09
N ALA A 247 -9.93 2.73 -10.83
CA ALA A 247 -9.88 3.48 -12.09
C ALA A 247 -10.74 2.83 -13.16
N THR A 248 -10.74 1.49 -13.24
CA THR A 248 -11.62 0.75 -14.15
C THR A 248 -13.09 1.00 -13.80
N ILE A 249 -13.46 0.90 -12.51
CA ILE A 249 -14.82 1.17 -12.03
C ILE A 249 -15.25 2.60 -12.35
N ALA A 250 -14.37 3.58 -12.08
CA ALA A 250 -14.64 4.99 -12.38
C ALA A 250 -14.87 5.20 -13.87
N THR A 251 -13.96 4.70 -14.71
CA THR A 251 -13.99 4.88 -16.16
C THR A 251 -15.23 4.24 -16.77
N GLN A 252 -15.58 3.02 -16.36
CA GLN A 252 -16.81 2.34 -16.81
C GLN A 252 -18.04 3.16 -16.44
N ARG A 253 -18.14 3.60 -15.17
CA ARG A 253 -19.28 4.39 -14.71
C ARG A 253 -19.41 5.73 -15.42
N SER A 254 -18.29 6.41 -15.66
CA SER A 254 -18.28 7.67 -16.41
C SER A 254 -18.67 7.46 -17.89
N ALA A 255 -18.22 6.37 -18.51
CA ALA A 255 -18.56 6.05 -19.90
C ALA A 255 -20.07 5.76 -20.07
N ASP A 256 -20.67 5.02 -19.14
CA ASP A 256 -22.12 4.72 -19.15
C ASP A 256 -23.00 5.99 -19.12
N LEU A 257 -22.46 7.09 -18.61
CA LEU A 257 -23.17 8.37 -18.40
C LEU A 257 -22.72 9.48 -19.35
N ALA A 258 -21.72 9.24 -20.20
CA ALA A 258 -21.16 10.25 -21.09
C ALA A 258 -22.17 10.77 -22.13
N GLY A 259 -23.20 9.98 -22.45
CA GLY A 259 -24.28 10.39 -23.37
C GLY A 259 -25.47 11.10 -22.71
N SER A 260 -25.54 11.13 -21.37
CA SER A 260 -26.68 11.66 -20.61
C SER A 260 -26.33 12.85 -19.72
N LEU A 261 -25.08 13.01 -19.33
CA LEU A 261 -24.60 14.08 -18.44
C LEU A 261 -23.50 14.91 -19.11
N SER A 262 -23.21 16.09 -18.54
CA SER A 262 -21.99 16.82 -18.90
C SER A 262 -20.74 16.00 -18.54
N ARG A 263 -19.62 16.23 -19.24
CA ARG A 263 -18.36 15.51 -18.99
C ARG A 263 -17.94 15.58 -17.52
N GLY A 264 -18.01 16.77 -16.90
CA GLY A 264 -17.69 16.95 -15.49
C GLY A 264 -18.59 16.12 -14.56
N ALA A 265 -19.90 16.12 -14.80
CA ALA A 265 -20.85 15.34 -13.99
C ALA A 265 -20.66 13.81 -14.14
N ALA A 266 -20.41 13.33 -15.36
CA ALA A 266 -20.13 11.92 -15.60
C ALA A 266 -18.82 11.45 -14.93
N LEU A 267 -17.77 12.30 -14.93
CA LEU A 267 -16.53 12.03 -14.21
C LEU A 267 -16.73 12.00 -12.70
N THR A 268 -17.44 12.98 -12.15
CA THR A 268 -17.75 13.04 -10.72
C THR A 268 -18.46 11.77 -10.24
N GLU A 269 -19.45 11.28 -10.96
CA GLU A 269 -20.15 10.03 -10.63
C GLU A 269 -19.23 8.79 -10.70
N GLY A 270 -18.27 8.78 -11.63
CA GLY A 270 -17.25 7.73 -11.69
C GLY A 270 -16.32 7.77 -10.47
N PHE A 271 -15.86 8.96 -10.09
CA PHE A 271 -15.01 9.16 -8.92
C PHE A 271 -15.76 8.81 -7.62
N ASP A 272 -17.02 9.23 -7.50
CA ASP A 272 -17.91 8.87 -6.41
C ASP A 272 -17.94 7.36 -6.19
N ARG A 273 -18.21 6.61 -7.26
CA ARG A 273 -18.26 5.15 -7.23
C ARG A 273 -16.92 4.54 -6.82
N ALA A 274 -15.82 5.09 -7.31
CA ALA A 274 -14.48 4.64 -6.97
C ALA A 274 -14.15 4.90 -5.49
N PHE A 275 -14.51 6.06 -4.95
CA PHE A 275 -14.32 6.39 -3.54
C PHE A 275 -15.17 5.49 -2.63
N LEU A 276 -16.41 5.18 -3.02
CA LEU A 276 -17.27 4.27 -2.27
C LEU A 276 -16.67 2.86 -2.17
N VAL A 277 -16.16 2.31 -3.29
CA VAL A 277 -15.50 0.99 -3.29
C VAL A 277 -14.16 1.06 -2.55
N GLY A 278 -13.43 2.16 -2.66
CA GLY A 278 -12.20 2.39 -1.89
C GLY A 278 -12.45 2.49 -0.38
N SER A 279 -13.60 3.01 0.05
CA SER A 279 -14.06 2.97 1.45
C SER A 279 -14.26 1.53 1.91
N ALA A 280 -14.86 0.67 1.08
CA ALA A 280 -14.99 -0.76 1.38
C ALA A 280 -13.62 -1.46 1.51
N PHE A 281 -12.63 -1.11 0.68
CA PHE A 281 -11.25 -1.61 0.82
C PHE A 281 -10.63 -1.19 2.16
N ALA A 282 -10.75 0.08 2.53
CA ALA A 282 -10.25 0.57 3.81
C ALA A 282 -10.97 -0.11 4.99
N MET A 283 -12.29 -0.32 4.89
CA MET A 283 -13.06 -1.06 5.90
C MET A 283 -12.63 -2.53 6.00
N ALA A 284 -12.37 -3.20 4.86
CA ALA A 284 -11.80 -4.55 4.87
C ALA A 284 -10.43 -4.58 5.57
N GLY A 285 -9.61 -3.54 5.38
CA GLY A 285 -8.38 -3.36 6.14
C GLY A 285 -8.60 -3.15 7.64
N ALA A 286 -9.62 -2.39 8.04
CA ALA A 286 -10.00 -2.24 9.45
C ALA A 286 -10.45 -3.56 10.08
N VAL A 287 -11.26 -4.35 9.36
CA VAL A 287 -11.68 -5.69 9.79
C VAL A 287 -10.47 -6.64 9.86
N ALA A 288 -9.57 -6.59 8.89
CA ALA A 288 -8.34 -7.38 8.91
C ALA A 288 -7.47 -7.02 10.12
N ALA A 289 -7.29 -5.73 10.42
CA ALA A 289 -6.59 -5.29 11.63
C ALA A 289 -7.30 -5.79 12.90
N ALA A 290 -8.63 -5.72 12.94
CA ALA A 290 -9.42 -6.16 14.08
C ALA A 290 -9.25 -7.67 14.33
N VAL A 291 -9.40 -8.47 13.29
CA VAL A 291 -9.33 -9.93 13.37
C VAL A 291 -7.90 -10.39 13.62
N LEU A 292 -6.93 -9.86 12.88
CA LEU A 292 -5.56 -10.38 12.84
C LEU A 292 -4.66 -9.79 13.93
N LEU A 293 -4.87 -8.54 14.36
CA LEU A 293 -3.90 -7.77 15.14
C LEU A 293 -4.38 -7.27 16.52
N LEU A 294 -5.67 -7.42 16.88
CA LEU A 294 -6.15 -7.02 18.22
C LEU A 294 -5.81 -7.99 19.35
N ARG A 295 -5.44 -9.24 19.04
CA ARG A 295 -5.15 -10.24 20.09
C ARG A 295 -3.75 -10.00 20.66
N ARG A 296 -3.68 -9.82 21.98
CA ARG A 296 -2.42 -9.67 22.75
C ARG A 296 -1.53 -10.91 22.59
N PRO A 297 -0.19 -10.77 22.72
CA PRO A 297 0.70 -11.92 22.88
C PRO A 297 0.20 -12.81 24.01
N GLY A 298 0.23 -14.13 23.80
CA GLY A 298 -0.17 -15.09 24.83
C GLY A 298 0.68 -14.98 26.11
N PRO A 299 0.25 -15.61 27.21
CA PRO A 299 0.80 -15.44 28.56
C PRO A 299 2.32 -15.63 28.73
N GLN A 300 3.00 -16.27 27.77
CA GLN A 300 4.44 -16.57 27.84
C GLN A 300 5.34 -15.33 27.78
N ALA A 301 4.89 -14.21 27.20
CA ALA A 301 5.69 -12.98 27.16
C ALA A 301 5.69 -12.20 28.49
N ALA A 302 4.70 -12.43 29.35
CA ALA A 302 4.63 -11.80 30.67
C ALA A 302 5.53 -12.49 31.72
N ALA A 303 5.93 -13.74 31.47
CA ALA A 303 6.78 -14.52 32.38
C ALA A 303 8.28 -14.17 32.27
N LEU A 304 8.68 -13.35 31.29
CA LEU A 304 10.08 -12.92 31.07
C LEU A 304 10.33 -11.44 31.41
N ALA A 305 9.33 -10.72 31.95
CA ALA A 305 9.59 -9.42 32.53
C ALA A 305 10.34 -9.61 33.85
N PRO A 306 11.53 -9.01 34.04
CA PRO A 306 12.20 -9.06 35.34
C PRO A 306 11.28 -8.42 36.37
N ALA A 307 10.96 -9.15 37.43
CA ALA A 307 10.28 -8.60 38.59
C ALA A 307 11.15 -7.47 39.15
N GLY A 308 10.62 -6.24 39.10
CA GLY A 308 11.18 -5.09 39.80
C GLY A 308 10.96 -5.19 41.29
#